data_AF-A0A7C5NGC9-F1
#
_entry.id   AF-A0A7C5NGC9-F1
#
_cell.length_a   1.000
_cell.length_b   1.000
_cell.length_c   1.000
_cell.angle_alpha   90.00
_cell.angle_beta   90.00
_cell.angle_gamma   90.00
#
_symmetry.space_group_name_H-M   'P 1'
#
loop_
_entity.id
_entity.type
_entity.pdbx_description
1 polymer ?
#
loop_
_entity_poly.entity_id
_entity_poly.type
_entity_poly.pdbx_seq_one_letter_code
_entity_poly.pdbx_strand_id
1 'polypeptide(L)'
;MSHSLSPPCLCAEIKQTKRKPEEAAVTETTGTAIEDVQSSADTRRMPINKVGIKDIRHPVRVRDRSGGDQHTIANFNMYVNLPHN
;
A
#
# COMPACT_ATOMS: atom_id res chain seq x y z
N MET A 1 -51.87 31.59 23.05
CA MET A 1 -51.87 32.28 21.74
C MET A 1 -50.42 32.70 21.50
N SER A 2 -49.70 32.38 20.43
CA SER A 2 -50.07 31.92 19.09
C SER A 2 -48.76 31.60 18.35
N HIS A 3 -48.75 30.42 17.71
CA HIS A 3 -48.23 30.12 16.37
C HIS A 3 -46.85 30.65 15.91
N SER A 4 -46.00 29.66 15.61
CA SER A 4 -45.14 29.51 14.43
C SER A 4 -45.03 30.69 13.45
N LEU A 5 -43.82 30.93 12.94
CA LEU A 5 -43.53 30.84 11.50
C LEU A 5 -42.02 30.92 11.24
N SER A 6 -41.50 29.85 10.65
CA SER A 6 -40.18 29.75 10.03
C SER A 6 -40.03 30.80 8.93
N PRO A 7 -38.88 31.48 8.80
CA PRO A 7 -38.57 32.17 7.56
C PRO A 7 -38.37 31.13 6.44
N PRO A 8 -38.89 31.38 5.22
CA PRO A 8 -38.67 30.51 4.09
C PRO A 8 -37.22 30.65 3.61
N CYS A 9 -36.51 29.53 3.54
CA CYS A 9 -35.24 29.46 2.82
C CYS A 9 -35.55 29.73 1.34
N LEU A 10 -35.27 30.95 0.88
CA LEU A 10 -35.59 31.38 -0.48
C LEU A 10 -34.67 30.63 -1.46
N CYS A 11 -35.28 29.79 -2.30
CA CYS A 11 -34.65 29.21 -3.47
C CYS A 11 -34.07 30.32 -4.36
N ALA A 12 -32.75 30.29 -4.57
CA ALA A 12 -32.08 30.98 -5.66
C ALA A 12 -31.15 30.00 -6.37
N GLU A 13 -31.69 29.26 -7.33
CA GLU A 13 -30.92 28.57 -8.36
C GLU A 13 -30.45 29.59 -9.39
N ILE A 14 -29.16 29.93 -9.39
CA ILE A 14 -28.54 30.65 -10.53
C ILE A 14 -27.13 30.10 -10.79
N LYS A 15 -27.09 29.22 -11.80
CA LYS A 15 -26.01 28.95 -12.79
C LYS A 15 -24.79 28.13 -12.32
N GLN A 16 -24.78 26.88 -12.77
CA GLN A 16 -23.59 26.09 -13.03
C GLN A 16 -22.63 26.89 -13.93
N THR A 17 -21.66 27.58 -13.34
CA THR A 17 -20.41 27.90 -14.01
C THR A 17 -19.54 26.65 -13.92
N LYS A 18 -19.14 26.11 -15.08
CA LYS A 18 -18.16 25.03 -15.15
C LYS A 18 -16.86 25.51 -14.50
N ARG A 19 -16.67 25.21 -13.21
CA ARG A 19 -15.36 25.30 -12.56
C ARG A 19 -14.56 24.08 -12.97
N LYS A 20 -13.71 24.30 -13.96
CA LYS A 20 -12.50 23.55 -14.31
C LYS A 20 -11.89 22.93 -13.04
N PRO A 21 -11.52 21.64 -13.01
CA PRO A 21 -10.76 21.13 -11.88
C PRO A 21 -9.45 21.92 -11.82
N GLU A 22 -9.22 22.48 -10.65
CA GLU A 22 -7.98 23.09 -10.23
C GLU A 22 -6.92 21.99 -10.21
N GLU A 23 -6.24 21.84 -11.34
CA GLU A 23 -4.97 21.14 -11.48
C GLU A 23 -3.94 21.95 -10.67
N ALA A 24 -4.00 21.81 -9.35
CA ALA A 24 -2.91 22.16 -8.47
C ALA A 24 -1.74 21.26 -8.88
N ALA A 25 -0.74 21.86 -9.51
CA ALA A 25 0.47 21.20 -9.96
C ALA A 25 1.17 20.56 -8.76
N VAL A 26 0.81 19.31 -8.46
CA VAL A 26 1.66 18.40 -7.73
C VAL A 26 2.71 18.00 -8.74
N THR A 27 3.90 18.57 -8.62
CA THR A 27 5.10 18.08 -9.29
C THR A 27 5.38 16.69 -8.73
N GLU A 28 4.72 15.68 -9.31
CA GLU A 28 4.99 14.28 -9.03
C GLU A 28 6.43 14.02 -9.43
N THR A 29 7.28 13.79 -8.43
CA THR A 29 8.63 13.30 -8.66
C THR A 29 8.46 11.94 -9.32
N THR A 30 8.66 11.87 -10.64
CA THR A 30 8.74 10.65 -11.43
C THR A 30 9.99 9.90 -11.02
N GLY A 31 9.98 9.35 -9.80
CA GLY A 31 10.89 8.30 -9.40
C GLY A 31 10.65 7.15 -10.37
N THR A 32 11.64 6.86 -11.21
CA THR A 32 11.63 5.74 -12.15
C THR A 32 11.03 4.52 -11.47
N ALA A 33 9.87 4.06 -11.93
CA ALA A 33 9.26 2.85 -11.41
C ALA A 33 10.26 1.71 -11.59
N ILE A 34 10.62 1.04 -10.49
CA ILE A 34 11.47 -0.15 -10.55
C ILE A 34 10.75 -1.20 -11.39
N GLU A 35 11.44 -1.70 -12.41
CA GLU A 35 10.96 -2.79 -13.25
C GLU A 35 10.85 -4.07 -12.41
N ASP A 36 9.76 -4.82 -12.61
CA ASP A 36 9.56 -6.14 -11.99
C ASP A 36 10.42 -7.19 -12.68
N VAL A 37 11.70 -7.23 -12.32
CA VAL A 37 12.66 -8.23 -12.81
C VAL A 37 12.42 -9.61 -12.19
N GLN A 38 11.69 -9.71 -11.08
CA GLN A 38 11.51 -10.97 -10.35
C GLN A 38 10.46 -11.87 -11.01
N SER A 39 9.45 -11.30 -11.66
CA SER A 39 8.48 -12.06 -12.47
C SER A 39 9.06 -12.58 -13.79
N SER A 40 10.25 -12.16 -14.17
CA SER A 40 10.86 -12.55 -15.44
C SER A 40 11.34 -14.01 -15.42
N ALA A 41 11.18 -14.70 -16.55
CA ALA A 41 11.65 -16.07 -16.69
C ALA A 41 13.19 -16.11 -16.80
N ASP A 42 13.83 -17.07 -16.10
CA ASP A 42 15.28 -17.23 -16.17
C ASP A 42 15.72 -17.88 -17.50
N THR A 43 16.39 -17.12 -18.36
CA THR A 43 16.79 -17.56 -19.71
C THR A 43 18.14 -18.29 -19.75
N ARG A 44 18.89 -18.28 -18.65
CA ARG A 44 20.25 -18.84 -18.57
C ARG A 44 20.29 -20.37 -18.52
N ARG A 45 19.12 -21.01 -18.40
CA ARG A 45 18.97 -22.48 -18.26
C ARG A 45 19.82 -23.08 -17.14
N MET A 46 20.08 -22.30 -16.09
CA MET A 46 20.77 -22.79 -14.89
C MET A 46 19.71 -23.16 -13.85
N PRO A 47 19.80 -24.34 -13.22
CA PRO A 47 18.85 -24.71 -12.19
C PRO A 47 18.98 -23.77 -10.98
N ILE A 48 17.98 -22.92 -10.77
CA ILE A 48 17.85 -22.14 -9.54
C ILE A 48 17.17 -23.01 -8.47
N ASN A 49 17.97 -23.62 -7.61
CA ASN A 49 17.47 -24.54 -6.59
C ASN A 49 16.48 -23.87 -5.60
N LYS A 50 16.73 -22.59 -5.23
CA LYS A 50 15.89 -21.81 -4.31
C LYS A 50 15.94 -20.33 -4.68
N VAL A 51 14.78 -19.68 -4.67
CA VAL A 51 14.64 -18.21 -4.84
C VAL A 51 13.94 -17.63 -3.63
N GLY A 52 14.21 -16.37 -3.29
CA GLY A 52 13.57 -15.70 -2.18
C GLY A 52 14.35 -14.50 -1.67
N ILE A 53 14.03 -14.06 -0.45
CA ILE A 53 14.62 -12.88 0.19
C ILE A 53 15.41 -13.28 1.44
N LYS A 54 16.49 -12.55 1.70
CA LYS A 54 17.43 -12.80 2.80
C LYS A 54 17.61 -11.53 3.63
N ASP A 55 17.90 -11.71 4.91
CA ASP A 55 18.34 -10.67 5.85
C ASP A 55 17.29 -9.57 6.09
N ILE A 56 16.01 -9.97 6.07
CA ILE A 56 14.89 -9.08 6.35
C ILE A 56 14.74 -8.91 7.86
N ARG A 57 14.95 -7.70 8.36
CA ARG A 57 14.66 -7.36 9.77
C ARG A 57 13.19 -7.02 9.94
N HIS A 58 12.48 -7.75 10.79
CA HIS A 58 11.06 -7.53 11.02
C HIS A 58 10.66 -7.68 12.50
N PRO A 59 9.82 -6.79 13.05
CA PRO A 59 9.32 -6.91 14.42
C PRO A 59 8.46 -8.16 14.60
N VAL A 60 8.68 -8.88 15.69
CA VAL A 60 7.88 -10.07 16.04
C VAL A 60 7.58 -10.13 17.53
N ARG A 61 6.54 -10.90 17.86
CA ARG A 61 6.18 -11.28 19.22
C ARG A 61 6.45 -12.76 19.41
N VAL A 62 7.21 -13.11 20.45
CA VAL A 62 7.57 -14.48 20.79
C VAL A 62 6.95 -14.84 22.12
N ARG A 63 6.16 -15.92 22.16
CA ARG A 63 5.63 -16.46 23.42
C ARG A 63 6.69 -17.30 24.11
N ASP A 64 7.02 -16.93 25.33
CA ASP A 64 7.91 -17.69 26.20
C ASP A 64 7.17 -18.87 26.87
N ARG A 65 7.92 -19.89 27.27
CA ARG A 65 7.42 -21.05 28.00
C ARG A 65 6.80 -20.68 29.35
N SER A 66 7.24 -19.57 29.95
CA SER A 66 6.67 -19.00 31.19
C SER A 66 5.27 -18.40 31.00
N GLY A 67 4.77 -18.32 29.76
CA GLY A 67 3.46 -17.76 29.42
C GLY A 67 3.48 -16.26 29.11
N GLY A 68 4.64 -15.60 29.19
CA GLY A 68 4.81 -14.21 28.78
C GLY A 68 5.01 -14.05 27.27
N ASP A 69 4.77 -12.85 26.75
CA ASP A 69 5.09 -12.46 25.37
C ASP A 69 6.28 -11.48 25.37
N GLN A 70 7.24 -11.68 24.46
CA GLN A 70 8.41 -10.83 24.28
C GLN A 70 8.38 -10.16 22.90
N HIS A 71 8.63 -8.85 22.85
CA HIS A 71 8.71 -8.08 21.61
C HIS A 71 10.17 -7.92 21.20
N THR A 72 10.51 -8.29 19.97
CA THR A 72 11.88 -8.20 19.45
C THR A 72 11.91 -7.97 17.95
N ILE A 73 13.10 -7.70 17.39
CA ILE A 73 13.35 -7.66 15.95
C ILE A 73 14.06 -8.96 15.56
N ALA A 74 13.51 -9.70 14.61
CA ALA A 74 14.11 -10.91 14.09
C ALA A 74 14.60 -10.73 12.64
N ASN A 75 15.60 -11.51 12.25
CA ASN A 75 16.10 -11.59 10.88
C ASN A 75 15.47 -12.81 10.18
N PHE A 76 14.83 -12.57 9.04
CA PHE A 76 14.14 -13.59 8.26
C PHE A 76 14.85 -13.86 6.93
N ASN A 77 14.97 -15.14 6.63
CA ASN A 77 15.32 -15.64 5.30
C ASN A 77 14.15 -16.50 4.83
N MET A 78 13.58 -16.16 3.67
CA MET A 78 12.38 -16.81 3.14
C MET A 78 12.68 -17.25 1.72
N TYR A 79 12.47 -18.55 1.44
CA TYR A 79 12.80 -19.16 0.16
C TYR A 79 11.65 -20.04 -0.34
N VAL A 80 11.52 -20.16 -1.65
CA VAL A 80 10.67 -21.12 -2.34
C VAL A 80 11.49 -21.92 -3.36
N ASN A 81 11.04 -23.13 -3.65
CA ASN A 81 11.58 -23.90 -4.76
C ASN A 81 11.00 -23.36 -6.07
N LEU A 82 11.86 -23.10 -7.05
CA LEU A 82 11.44 -22.69 -8.39
C LEU A 82 11.40 -23.92 -9.29
N PRO A 83 10.26 -24.22 -9.97
CA PRO A 83 10.20 -25.33 -10.91
C PRO A 83 11.14 -25.10 -12.10
N HIS A 84 11.74 -26.18 -12.60
CA HIS A 84 12.52 -26.16 -13.83
C HIS A 84 11.64 -26.71 -14.95
N ASN A 85 11.20 -25.81 -15.84
CA ASN A 85 10.51 -26.16 -17.09
C ASN A 85 11.43 -25.81 -18.25
#